data_AF-A0A348DMN2-F1
#
_entry.id   AF-A0A348DMN2-F1
#
_cell.length_a   1.000
_cell.length_b   1.000
_cell.length_c   1.000
_cell.angle_alpha   90.00
_cell.angle_beta   90.00
_cell.angle_gamma   90.00
#
_symmetry.space_group_name_H-M   'P 1'
#
loop_
_entity.id
_entity.type
_entity.pdbx_description
1 polymer ?
#
loop_
_entity_poly.entity_id
_entity_poly.type
_entity_poly.pdbx_seq_one_letter_code
_entity_poly.pdbx_strand_id
1 'polypeptide(L)'
;MKYTLENLNFMIPAELESVREQGDEPRRQLSDAVVGMIDVPAGWRVNAEYRGEFGGLFPVQLRYAPDENDEYFLCLCSPGETLPAWTLFLLSGDGTLARVLHQADVLAPDTVANLLSQVAGMHRFHCTAATVADFLNAEVVA
;
A
#
# COMPACT_ATOMS: atom_id res chain seq x y z
N MET A 1 -14.46 15.98 -0.43
CA MET A 1 -13.68 14.90 0.19
C MET A 1 -12.63 15.54 1.09
N LYS A 2 -12.48 15.12 2.34
CA LYS A 2 -11.63 15.81 3.36
C LYS A 2 -10.13 15.70 3.03
N TYR A 3 -9.71 14.59 2.44
CA TYR A 3 -8.33 14.32 2.05
C TYR A 3 -8.24 14.29 0.52
N THR A 4 -7.64 15.32 -0.07
CA THR A 4 -7.18 15.33 -1.47
C THR A 4 -5.73 14.85 -1.52
N LEU A 5 -5.25 14.44 -2.69
CA LEU A 5 -3.84 14.06 -2.85
C LEU A 5 -2.88 15.19 -2.44
N GLU A 6 -3.22 16.43 -2.83
CA GLU A 6 -2.46 17.62 -2.44
C GLU A 6 -2.38 17.76 -0.92
N ASN A 7 -3.52 17.71 -0.22
CA ASN A 7 -3.54 17.83 1.24
C ASN A 7 -2.77 16.69 1.93
N LEU A 8 -2.90 15.45 1.44
CA LEU A 8 -2.16 14.30 1.97
C LEU A 8 -0.66 14.47 1.82
N ASN A 9 -0.20 14.98 0.68
CA ASN A 9 1.22 15.19 0.41
C ASN A 9 1.83 16.35 1.21
N PHE A 10 1.01 17.19 1.83
CA PHE A 10 1.46 18.19 2.81
C PHE A 10 1.47 17.67 4.25
N MET A 11 0.83 16.53 4.53
CA MET A 11 0.80 15.99 5.88
C MET A 11 2.14 15.38 6.28
N ILE A 12 2.64 15.75 7.46
CA ILE A 12 3.81 15.10 8.04
C ILE A 12 3.40 13.78 8.74
N PRO A 13 4.35 12.86 9.01
CA PRO A 13 4.05 11.57 9.67
C PRO A 13 3.23 11.72 10.97
N ALA A 14 3.57 12.71 11.80
CA ALA A 14 2.87 12.98 13.06
C ALA A 14 1.40 13.42 12.86
N GLU A 15 1.06 14.08 11.75
CA GLU A 15 -0.32 14.47 11.46
C GLU A 15 -1.15 13.28 10.99
N LEU A 16 -0.56 12.35 10.24
CA LEU A 16 -1.21 11.09 9.87
C LEU A 16 -1.48 10.25 11.14
N GLU A 17 -0.52 10.17 12.04
CA GLU A 17 -0.68 9.52 13.34
C GLU A 17 -1.78 10.17 14.19
N SER A 18 -1.80 11.50 14.24
CA SER A 18 -2.87 12.22 14.94
C SER A 18 -4.26 11.89 14.39
N VAL A 19 -4.41 11.66 13.08
CA VAL A 19 -5.69 11.19 12.51
C VAL A 19 -6.03 9.77 12.99
N ARG A 20 -5.05 8.86 13.08
CA ARG A 20 -5.24 7.52 13.64
C ARG A 20 -5.69 7.59 15.11
N GLU A 21 -5.07 8.47 15.90
CA GLU A 21 -5.36 8.65 17.34
C GLU A 21 -6.74 9.24 17.61
N GLN A 22 -7.33 9.98 16.67
CA GLN A 22 -8.70 10.50 16.78
C GLN A 22 -9.77 9.39 16.74
N GLY A 23 -9.40 8.15 16.38
CA GLY A 23 -10.24 6.96 16.43
C GLY A 23 -10.65 6.40 15.08
N ASP A 24 -11.49 5.37 15.11
CA ASP A 24 -11.86 4.54 13.95
C ASP A 24 -12.46 5.32 12.78
N GLU A 25 -13.32 6.29 13.05
CA GLU A 25 -14.03 7.03 11.99
C GLU A 25 -13.10 7.98 11.20
N PRO A 26 -12.30 8.85 11.86
CA PRO A 26 -11.26 9.63 11.19
C PRO A 26 -10.27 8.78 10.41
N ARG A 27 -9.83 7.65 11.00
CA ARG A 27 -8.93 6.71 10.34
C ARG A 27 -9.58 6.09 9.10
N ARG A 28 -10.85 5.65 9.20
CA ARG A 28 -11.60 5.11 8.06
C ARG A 28 -11.69 6.12 6.92
N GLN A 29 -12.03 7.38 7.21
CA GLN A 29 -12.11 8.42 6.18
C GLN A 29 -10.76 8.68 5.50
N LEU A 30 -9.66 8.58 6.24
CA LEU A 30 -8.31 8.70 5.69
C LEU A 30 -7.97 7.50 4.79
N SER A 31 -8.17 6.28 5.29
CA SER A 31 -7.96 5.04 4.54
C SER A 31 -8.79 4.98 3.27
N ASP A 32 -10.09 5.27 3.35
CA ASP A 32 -11.01 5.29 2.20
C ASP A 32 -10.58 6.33 1.16
N ALA A 33 -10.00 7.46 1.61
CA ALA A 33 -9.48 8.46 0.69
C ALA A 33 -8.27 7.95 -0.10
N VAL A 34 -7.34 7.26 0.55
CA VAL A 34 -6.18 6.67 -0.13
C VAL A 34 -6.60 5.52 -1.06
N VAL A 35 -7.56 4.69 -0.64
CA VAL A 35 -8.17 3.66 -1.50
C VAL A 35 -8.73 4.28 -2.79
N GLY A 36 -9.46 5.39 -2.66
CA GLY A 36 -10.07 6.07 -3.81
C GLY A 36 -9.08 6.80 -4.73
N MET A 37 -7.79 6.89 -4.38
CA MET A 37 -6.77 7.56 -5.19
C MET A 37 -5.96 6.61 -6.07
N ILE A 38 -5.98 5.31 -5.79
CA ILE A 38 -5.11 4.33 -6.44
C ILE A 38 -5.95 3.37 -7.27
N ASP A 39 -5.67 3.32 -8.57
CA ASP A 39 -6.33 2.38 -9.47
C ASP A 39 -5.92 0.93 -9.15
N VAL A 40 -6.93 0.08 -9.02
CA VAL A 40 -6.74 -1.36 -8.73
C VAL A 40 -6.85 -2.14 -10.04
N PRO A 41 -5.88 -3.03 -10.36
CA PRO A 41 -5.96 -3.88 -11.54
C PRO A 41 -7.23 -4.74 -11.57
N ALA A 42 -7.73 -5.05 -12.78
CA ALA A 42 -8.88 -5.95 -12.91
C ALA A 42 -8.59 -7.36 -12.35
N GLY A 43 -9.54 -7.90 -11.59
CA GLY A 43 -9.39 -9.20 -10.88
C GLY A 43 -8.54 -9.12 -9.60
N TRP A 44 -8.31 -7.90 -9.11
CA TRP A 44 -7.68 -7.63 -7.83
C TRP A 44 -8.63 -6.85 -6.95
N ARG A 45 -8.43 -7.01 -5.64
CA ARG A 45 -9.13 -6.29 -4.58
C ARG A 45 -8.16 -5.48 -3.75
N VAL A 46 -8.66 -4.41 -3.16
CA VAL A 46 -7.99 -3.63 -2.13
C VAL A 46 -8.78 -3.71 -0.83
N ASN A 47 -8.09 -4.00 0.27
CA ASN A 47 -8.64 -3.93 1.62
C ASN A 47 -7.83 -2.96 2.45
N ALA A 48 -8.49 -2.01 3.10
CA ALA A 48 -7.85 -1.12 4.04
C ALA A 48 -7.94 -1.66 5.47
N GLU A 49 -6.96 -1.30 6.29
CA GLU A 49 -7.06 -1.42 7.74
C GLU A 49 -7.89 -0.26 8.31
N TYR A 50 -8.86 -0.59 9.16
CA TYR A 50 -9.75 0.41 9.76
C TYR A 50 -9.59 0.50 11.27
N ARG A 51 -9.14 -0.57 11.93
CA ARG A 51 -8.97 -0.64 13.38
C ARG A 51 -7.64 -1.26 13.78
N GLY A 52 -7.34 -2.43 13.24
CA GLY A 52 -6.18 -3.23 13.64
C GLY A 52 -6.18 -4.64 13.03
N GLU A 53 -6.98 -4.85 11.99
CA GLU A 53 -7.15 -6.13 11.29
C GLU A 53 -5.83 -6.66 10.72
N PHE A 54 -4.87 -5.76 10.46
CA PHE A 54 -3.54 -6.02 9.91
C PHE A 54 -2.40 -5.70 10.89
N GLY A 55 -2.71 -5.45 12.17
CA GLY A 55 -1.75 -5.19 13.25
C GLY A 55 -1.74 -3.75 13.79
N GLY A 56 -2.42 -2.81 13.12
CA GLY A 56 -2.63 -1.44 13.63
C GLY A 56 -1.39 -0.55 13.60
N LEU A 57 -0.34 -0.93 12.87
CA LEU A 57 1.00 -0.33 12.95
C LEU A 57 1.14 1.00 12.19
N PHE A 58 0.29 1.26 11.20
CA PHE A 58 0.39 2.42 10.32
C PHE A 58 -0.91 3.23 10.34
N PRO A 59 -0.87 4.56 10.20
CA PRO A 59 -2.07 5.36 10.02
C PRO A 59 -2.97 4.83 8.91
N VAL A 60 -2.39 4.55 7.74
CA VAL A 60 -3.04 3.87 6.62
C VAL A 60 -2.23 2.63 6.23
N GLN A 61 -2.92 1.50 6.11
CA GLN A 61 -2.39 0.27 5.55
C GLN A 61 -3.39 -0.32 4.57
N LEU A 62 -2.98 -0.50 3.30
CA LEU A 62 -3.79 -1.07 2.23
C LEU A 62 -3.15 -2.36 1.73
N ARG A 63 -3.94 -3.43 1.64
CA ARG A 63 -3.52 -4.72 1.05
C ARG A 63 -4.19 -4.91 -0.30
N TYR A 64 -3.38 -5.12 -1.33
CA TYR A 64 -3.82 -5.45 -2.69
C TYR A 64 -3.50 -6.90 -2.97
N ALA A 65 -4.50 -7.67 -3.39
CA ALA A 65 -4.34 -9.08 -3.70
C ALA A 65 -5.21 -9.48 -4.91
N PRO A 66 -4.81 -10.51 -5.67
CA PRO A 66 -5.70 -11.18 -6.61
C PRO A 66 -6.96 -11.71 -5.92
N ASP A 67 -8.09 -11.77 -6.64
CA ASP A 67 -9.35 -12.29 -6.08
C ASP A 67 -9.31 -13.81 -5.82
N GLU A 68 -8.52 -14.54 -6.60
CA GLU A 68 -8.55 -16.00 -6.68
C GLU A 68 -7.40 -16.70 -5.94
N ASN A 69 -6.34 -15.98 -5.56
CA ASN A 69 -5.12 -16.55 -4.99
C ASN A 69 -4.49 -15.62 -3.94
N ASP A 70 -4.05 -16.22 -2.82
CA ASP A 70 -3.39 -15.53 -1.70
C ASP A 70 -1.88 -15.84 -1.63
N GLU A 71 -1.25 -16.28 -2.74
CA GLU A 71 0.19 -16.61 -2.79
C GLU A 71 1.08 -15.43 -2.38
N TYR A 72 0.64 -14.20 -2.67
CA TYR A 72 1.26 -12.97 -2.23
C TYR A 72 0.26 -11.82 -2.27
N PHE A 73 0.64 -10.72 -1.63
CA PHE A 73 -0.10 -9.47 -1.70
C PHE A 73 0.87 -8.30 -1.66
N LEU A 74 0.44 -7.16 -2.19
CA LEU A 74 1.14 -5.91 -2.00
C LEU A 74 0.55 -5.17 -0.81
N CYS A 75 1.40 -4.53 -0.02
CA CYS A 75 0.99 -3.74 1.13
C CYS A 75 1.53 -2.31 0.99
N LEU A 76 0.64 -1.34 0.83
CA LEU A 76 0.99 0.07 0.90
C LEU A 76 0.79 0.56 2.33
N CYS A 77 1.84 1.10 2.93
CA CYS A 77 1.82 1.67 4.27
C CYS A 77 2.15 3.17 4.20
N SER A 78 1.41 3.99 4.96
CA SER A 78 1.72 5.40 5.11
C SER A 78 2.93 5.64 6.02
N PRO A 79 3.56 6.82 5.92
CA PRO A 79 4.48 7.27 6.94
C PRO A 79 3.76 7.43 8.28
N GLY A 80 4.53 7.33 9.36
CA GLY A 80 4.07 7.39 10.75
C GLY A 80 5.23 7.13 11.70
N GLU A 81 4.95 6.53 12.85
CA GLU A 81 5.98 6.15 13.84
C GLU A 81 6.86 5.01 13.33
N THR A 82 6.29 4.10 12.53
CA THR A 82 6.96 2.88 12.06
C THR A 82 7.78 3.09 10.79
N LEU A 83 7.33 3.98 9.89
CA LEU A 83 7.96 4.23 8.60
C LEU A 83 8.11 5.73 8.34
N PRO A 84 9.26 6.18 7.78
CA PRO A 84 9.47 7.59 7.49
C PRO A 84 8.77 8.07 6.22
N ALA A 85 8.36 7.15 5.34
CA ALA A 85 7.87 7.44 3.99
C ALA A 85 6.71 6.48 3.63
N TRP A 86 5.97 6.81 2.57
CA TRP A 86 5.02 5.87 1.95
C TRP A 86 5.80 4.72 1.34
N THR A 87 5.47 3.49 1.73
CA THR A 87 6.21 2.31 1.29
C THR A 87 5.28 1.24 0.77
N LEU A 88 5.56 0.76 -0.45
CA LEU A 88 4.88 -0.38 -1.07
C LEU A 88 5.74 -1.63 -0.92
N PHE A 89 5.24 -2.60 -0.18
CA PHE A 89 5.87 -3.90 0.02
C PHE A 89 5.24 -4.96 -0.88
N LEU A 90 6.05 -5.93 -1.30
CA LEU A 90 5.61 -7.23 -1.78
C LEU A 90 5.82 -8.25 -0.66
N LEU A 91 4.75 -8.92 -0.27
CA LEU A 91 4.74 -9.91 0.82
C LEU A 91 4.25 -11.24 0.27
N SER A 92 4.91 -12.33 0.68
CA SER A 92 4.40 -13.69 0.48
C SER A 92 3.07 -13.88 1.24
N GLY A 93 2.28 -14.90 0.88
CA GLY A 93 0.98 -15.19 1.49
C GLY A 93 1.04 -15.45 3.00
N ASP A 94 2.19 -15.85 3.53
CA ASP A 94 2.46 -16.02 4.96
C ASP A 94 2.83 -14.69 5.67
N GLY A 95 2.90 -13.59 4.94
CA GLY A 95 3.30 -12.28 5.44
C GLY A 95 4.82 -12.04 5.45
N THR A 96 5.64 -12.97 4.94
CA THR A 96 7.08 -12.77 4.83
C THR A 96 7.39 -11.69 3.79
N LEU A 97 8.22 -10.71 4.15
CA LEU A 97 8.64 -9.66 3.22
C LEU A 97 9.49 -10.26 2.09
N ALA A 98 9.01 -10.14 0.85
CA ALA A 98 9.77 -10.52 -0.32
C ALA A 98 10.62 -9.34 -0.84
N ARG A 99 10.03 -8.14 -0.94
CA ARG A 99 10.74 -6.94 -1.45
C ARG A 99 10.02 -5.63 -1.09
N VAL A 100 10.77 -4.53 -0.99
CA VAL A 100 10.24 -3.16 -1.05
C VAL A 100 10.21 -2.70 -2.51
N LEU A 101 9.04 -2.40 -3.05
CA LEU A 101 8.86 -2.06 -4.46
C LEU A 101 8.90 -0.55 -4.73
N HIS A 102 8.52 0.26 -3.74
CA HIS A 102 8.53 1.72 -3.84
C HIS A 102 8.60 2.33 -2.46
N GLN A 103 9.33 3.44 -2.35
CA GLN A 103 9.35 4.29 -1.16
C GLN A 103 9.44 5.75 -1.59
N ALA A 104 8.59 6.62 -1.03
CA ALA A 104 8.58 8.05 -1.32
C ALA A 104 7.99 8.87 -0.17
N ASP A 105 8.49 10.09 0.04
CA ASP A 105 8.01 10.99 1.10
C ASP A 105 6.54 11.44 0.87
N VAL A 106 6.10 11.42 -0.39
CA VAL A 106 4.74 11.77 -0.82
C VAL A 106 4.03 10.56 -1.40
N LEU A 107 2.71 10.54 -1.32
CA LEU A 107 1.91 9.53 -2.01
C LEU A 107 2.00 9.77 -3.52
N ALA A 108 2.40 8.72 -4.27
CA ALA A 108 2.49 8.73 -5.72
C ALA A 108 1.52 7.70 -6.33
N PRO A 109 0.21 8.01 -6.44
CA PRO A 109 -0.81 7.02 -6.81
C PRO A 109 -0.54 6.34 -8.15
N ASP A 110 -0.14 7.11 -9.18
CA ASP A 110 0.18 6.58 -10.51
C ASP A 110 1.36 5.59 -10.47
N THR A 111 2.37 5.86 -9.65
CA THR A 111 3.53 4.97 -9.50
C THR A 111 3.10 3.66 -8.83
N VAL A 112 2.31 3.74 -7.77
CA VAL A 112 1.77 2.58 -7.08
C VAL A 112 0.85 1.77 -8.01
N ALA A 113 -0.06 2.41 -8.74
CA ALA A 113 -0.97 1.77 -9.69
C ALA A 113 -0.23 1.08 -10.84
N ASN A 114 0.84 1.70 -11.35
CA ASN A 114 1.71 1.10 -12.36
C ASN A 114 2.42 -0.16 -11.83
N LEU A 115 2.95 -0.11 -10.61
CA LEU A 115 3.58 -1.28 -9.98
C LEU A 115 2.56 -2.40 -9.73
N LEU A 116 1.37 -2.06 -9.23
CA LEU A 116 0.26 -3.02 -9.09
C LEU A 116 -0.07 -3.69 -10.42
N SER A 117 -0.16 -2.91 -11.50
CA SER A 117 -0.44 -3.43 -12.84
C SER A 117 0.66 -4.35 -13.38
N GLN A 118 1.93 -4.03 -13.11
CA GLN A 118 3.06 -4.89 -13.48
C GLN A 118 3.01 -6.23 -12.72
N VAL A 119 2.78 -6.19 -11.40
CA VAL A 119 2.64 -7.42 -10.60
C VAL A 119 1.42 -8.22 -11.06
N ALA A 120 0.28 -7.58 -11.31
CA ALA A 120 -0.91 -8.24 -11.84
C ALA A 120 -0.66 -8.91 -13.20
N GLY A 121 0.16 -8.31 -14.06
CA GLY A 121 0.63 -8.91 -15.31
C GLY A 121 1.44 -10.19 -15.07
N MET A 122 2.36 -10.17 -14.10
CA MET A 122 3.18 -11.34 -13.72
C MET A 122 2.35 -12.45 -13.04
N HIS A 123 1.34 -12.08 -12.24
CA HIS A 123 0.42 -13.02 -11.59
C HIS A 123 -0.26 -13.95 -12.62
N ARG A 124 -0.62 -13.41 -13.80
CA ARG A 124 -1.25 -14.20 -14.89
C ARG A 124 -0.34 -15.31 -15.43
N PHE A 125 0.96 -15.23 -15.18
CA PHE A 125 1.94 -16.26 -15.55
C PHE A 125 2.28 -17.18 -14.37
N HIS A 126 1.54 -17.13 -13.27
CA HIS A 126 1.77 -17.92 -12.05
C HIS A 126 3.17 -17.69 -11.45
N CYS A 127 3.68 -16.46 -11.56
CA CYS A 127 4.94 -16.07 -10.93
C CYS A 127 4.77 -16.01 -9.41
N THR A 128 5.71 -16.61 -8.67
CA THR A 128 5.77 -16.53 -7.20
C THR A 128 6.20 -15.15 -6.73
N ALA A 129 6.05 -14.85 -5.43
CA ALA A 129 6.54 -13.59 -4.83
C ALA A 129 8.05 -13.38 -5.09
N ALA A 130 8.86 -14.43 -4.99
CA ALA A 130 10.29 -14.38 -5.28
C ALA A 130 10.55 -14.06 -6.75
N THR A 131 9.82 -14.71 -7.66
CA THR A 131 9.93 -14.46 -9.10
C THR A 131 9.52 -13.04 -9.47
N VAL A 132 8.44 -12.51 -8.89
CA VAL A 132 8.01 -11.12 -9.07
C VAL A 132 9.10 -10.17 -8.55
N ALA A 133 9.65 -10.43 -7.37
CA ALA A 133 10.73 -9.64 -6.81
C ALA A 133 11.95 -9.60 -7.75
N ASP A 134 12.35 -10.73 -8.32
CA ASP A 134 13.49 -10.79 -9.24
C ASP A 134 13.27 -10.05 -10.56
N PHE A 135 12.04 -10.06 -11.09
CA PHE A 135 11.72 -9.41 -12.37
C PHE A 135 11.43 -7.91 -12.27
N LEU A 136 10.91 -7.43 -11.14
CA LEU A 136 10.77 -6.00 -10.86
C LEU A 136 12.14 -5.40 -10.51
N ASN A 137 13.04 -5.34 -11.50
CA ASN A 137 14.25 -4.51 -11.47
C ASN A 137 13.89 -3.05 -11.77
N ALA A 138 12.99 -2.46 -10.98
CA ALA A 138 12.96 -1.02 -10.85
C ALA A 138 14.01 -0.68 -9.78
N GLU A 139 15.07 0.05 -10.17
CA GLU A 139 15.98 0.64 -9.20
C GLU A 139 15.16 1.40 -8.15
N VAL A 140 15.32 1.04 -6.88
CA VAL A 140 14.91 1.93 -5.79
C VAL A 140 15.90 3.09 -5.85
N VAL A 141 15.54 4.14 -6.58
CA VAL A 141 16.30 5.40 -6.55
C VAL A 141 16.00 6.02 -5.20
N ALA A 142 16.98 5.90 -4.30
CA ALA A 142 17.00 6.59 -3.02
C ALA A 142 17.10 8.11 -3.19
#